data_AF-A0A9D6A2E8-F1
#
_entry.id   AF-A0A9D6A2E8-F1
#
_cell.length_a   1.000
_cell.length_b   1.000
_cell.length_c   1.000
_cell.angle_alpha   90.00
_cell.angle_beta   90.00
_cell.angle_gamma   90.00
#
_symmetry.space_group_name_H-M   'P 1'
#
loop_
_entity.id
_entity.type
_entity.pdbx_description
1 polymer ?
#
loop_
_entity_poly.entity_id
_entity_poly.type
_entity_poly.pdbx_seq_one_letter_code
_entity_poly.pdbx_strand_id
1 'polypeptide(L)'
;IRDARASNNEVYQKLVKKLEPYLDKDDNGKPRIFVPDVSIVKNGKIIGRYKEESTGDDNITPDKYWTSERIERTSSQLRGFMRQLKG
;
A
#
# COMPACT_ATOMS: atom_id res chain seq x y z
N ILE A 1 6.84 -8.96 0.70
CA ILE A 1 7.29 -7.57 1.00
C ILE A 1 7.71 -7.41 2.47
N ARG A 2 6.95 -7.89 3.46
CA ARG A 2 7.31 -7.74 4.89
C ARG A 2 8.71 -8.27 5.21
N ASP A 3 9.03 -9.49 4.79
CA ASP A 3 10.35 -10.08 5.07
C ASP A 3 11.47 -9.44 4.23
N ALA A 4 11.17 -9.02 3.00
CA ALA A 4 12.09 -8.26 2.15
C ALA A 4 12.41 -6.86 2.73
N ARG A 5 11.43 -6.23 3.39
CA ARG A 5 11.60 -4.98 4.14
C ARG A 5 12.40 -5.20 5.42
N ALA A 6 12.09 -6.24 6.18
CA ALA A 6 12.82 -6.60 7.40
C ALA A 6 14.30 -6.94 7.13
N SER A 7 14.58 -7.57 5.99
CA SER A 7 15.94 -7.88 5.52
C SER A 7 16.57 -6.76 4.67
N ASN A 8 15.84 -5.67 4.39
CA ASN A 8 16.24 -4.58 3.52
C ASN A 8 16.90 -5.03 2.19
N ASN A 9 16.34 -6.07 1.56
CA ASN A 9 17.02 -6.76 0.46
C ASN A 9 17.02 -5.93 -0.85
N GLU A 10 17.84 -6.36 -1.82
CA GLU A 10 17.94 -5.69 -3.13
C GLU A 10 16.60 -5.54 -3.86
N VAL A 11 15.69 -6.51 -3.69
CA VAL A 11 14.35 -6.47 -4.31
C VAL A 11 13.55 -5.31 -3.73
N TYR A 12 13.57 -5.13 -2.41
CA TYR A 12 12.92 -4.01 -1.74
C TYR A 12 13.52 -2.67 -2.17
N GLN A 13 14.85 -2.56 -2.24
CA GLN A 13 15.54 -1.36 -2.70
C GLN A 13 15.19 -0.98 -4.14
N LYS A 14 15.11 -1.96 -5.06
CA LYS A 14 14.69 -1.73 -6.45
C LYS A 14 13.23 -1.28 -6.54
N LEU A 15 12.34 -1.84 -5.71
CA LEU A 15 10.94 -1.44 -5.64
C LEU A 15 10.79 -0.02 -5.09
N VAL A 16 11.48 0.31 -3.98
CA VAL A 16 11.49 1.66 -3.39
C VAL A 16 11.97 2.68 -4.41
N LYS A 17 13.07 2.44 -5.13
CA LYS A 17 13.54 3.36 -6.19
C LYS A 17 12.53 3.59 -7.30
N LYS A 18 11.82 2.55 -7.76
CA LYS A 18 10.82 2.69 -8.83
C LYS A 18 9.55 3.40 -8.37
N LEU A 19 9.21 3.25 -7.09
CA LEU A 19 7.99 3.79 -6.51
C LEU A 19 8.24 5.09 -5.74
N GLU A 20 9.48 5.50 -5.52
CA GLU A 20 9.90 6.69 -4.77
C GLU A 20 9.03 7.94 -4.98
N PRO A 21 8.72 8.38 -6.22
CA PRO A 21 7.87 9.55 -6.44
C PRO A 21 6.40 9.38 -5.98
N TYR A 22 6.02 8.16 -5.61
CA TYR A 22 4.67 7.76 -5.24
C TYR A 22 4.55 7.26 -3.80
N LEU A 23 5.67 7.04 -3.11
CA LEU A 23 5.70 6.53 -1.74
C LEU A 23 5.62 7.68 -0.74
N ASP A 24 4.86 7.45 0.32
CA ASP A 24 4.90 8.31 1.50
C ASP A 24 6.23 8.13 2.22
N LYS A 25 6.66 9.17 2.92
CA LYS A 25 7.88 9.15 3.72
C LYS A 25 7.58 8.59 5.11
N ASP A 26 8.52 7.84 5.67
CA ASP A 26 8.49 7.48 7.09
C ASP A 26 8.87 8.68 7.97
N ASP A 27 8.86 8.48 9.29
CA ASP A 27 9.17 9.53 10.28
C ASP A 27 10.60 10.08 10.16
N ASN A 28 11.50 9.36 9.48
CA ASN A 28 12.86 9.80 9.17
C ASN A 28 12.97 10.50 7.81
N GLY A 29 11.84 10.74 7.14
CA GLY A 29 11.77 11.37 5.82
C GLY A 29 12.14 10.44 4.66
N LYS A 30 12.26 9.13 4.87
CA LYS A 30 12.65 8.16 3.83
C LYS A 30 11.43 7.55 3.14
N PRO A 31 11.40 7.45 1.79
CA PRO A 31 10.30 6.83 1.06
C PRO A 31 10.10 5.37 1.53
N ARG A 32 8.90 5.05 2.00
CA ARG A 32 8.59 3.75 2.61
C ARG A 32 7.34 3.14 2.00
N ILE A 33 7.42 1.86 1.67
CA ILE A 33 6.25 1.05 1.28
C ILE A 33 5.48 0.67 2.55
N PHE A 34 4.34 1.33 2.75
CA PHE A 34 3.32 0.94 3.72
C PHE A 34 2.44 -0.14 3.08
N VAL A 35 2.19 -1.23 3.80
CA VAL A 35 1.49 -2.40 3.25
C VAL A 35 0.25 -2.70 4.06
N PRO A 36 -0.92 -2.81 3.41
CA PRO A 36 -1.10 -2.90 1.95
C PRO A 36 -1.02 -1.56 1.17
N ASP A 37 -0.22 -1.55 0.10
CA ASP A 37 -0.33 -0.58 -1.01
C ASP A 37 -0.85 -1.36 -2.23
N VAL A 38 -2.01 -0.97 -2.74
CA VAL A 38 -2.57 -1.57 -3.97
C VAL A 38 -2.67 -0.47 -5.01
N SER A 39 -1.78 -0.51 -5.99
CA SER A 39 -1.79 0.38 -7.15
C SER A 39 -2.46 -0.30 -8.34
N ILE A 40 -3.51 0.30 -8.89
CA ILE A 40 -4.19 -0.13 -10.11
C ILE A 40 -3.61 0.61 -11.30
N VAL A 41 -3.07 -0.15 -12.27
CA VAL A 41 -2.46 0.37 -13.49
C VAL A 41 -3.30 0.02 -14.71
N LYS A 42 -3.63 1.00 -15.55
CA LYS A 42 -4.26 0.83 -16.87
C LYS A 42 -3.44 1.60 -17.90
N ASN A 43 -3.02 0.95 -18.98
CA ASN A 43 -2.23 1.54 -20.06
C ASN A 43 -0.95 2.26 -19.58
N GLY A 44 -0.23 1.66 -18.62
CA GLY A 44 0.99 2.23 -18.05
C GLY A 44 0.79 3.43 -17.11
N LYS A 45 -0.47 3.83 -16.84
CA LYS A 45 -0.82 4.90 -15.90
C LYS A 45 -1.52 4.34 -14.68
N ILE A 46 -1.24 4.94 -13.52
CA ILE A 46 -1.87 4.58 -12.25
C ILE A 46 -3.21 5.30 -12.18
N ILE A 47 -4.31 4.55 -12.17
CA ILE A 47 -5.68 5.09 -12.18
C ILE A 47 -6.37 5.00 -10.81
N GLY A 48 -5.77 4.26 -9.88
CA GLY A 48 -6.27 4.14 -8.51
C GLY A 48 -5.16 3.64 -7.61
N ARG A 49 -5.15 4.12 -6.37
CA ARG A 49 -4.24 3.62 -5.34
C ARG A 49 -5.02 3.50 -4.05
N TYR A 50 -5.01 2.31 -3.48
CA TYR A 50 -5.42 2.08 -2.11
C TYR A 50 -4.16 2.15 -1.24
N LYS A 51 -4.22 3.01 -0.23
CA LYS A 51 -3.22 3.12 0.82
C LYS A 51 -3.84 2.61 2.12
N GLU A 52 -3.02 1.90 2.88
CA GLU A 52 -3.34 1.52 4.24
C GLU A 52 -3.73 2.74 5.09
N GLU A 53 -4.81 2.63 5.86
CA GLU A 53 -5.24 3.69 6.79
C GLU A 53 -4.35 3.66 8.02
N SER A 54 -3.65 4.76 8.31
CA SER A 54 -2.85 4.86 9.55
C SER A 54 -3.72 4.61 10.78
N THR A 55 -3.17 3.86 11.73
CA THR A 55 -3.81 3.55 13.02
C THR A 55 -3.30 4.46 14.14
N GLY A 56 -2.21 5.21 13.90
CA GLY A 56 -1.49 5.95 14.94
C GLY A 56 -0.77 5.04 15.95
N ASP A 57 -0.79 3.72 15.74
CA ASP A 57 -0.11 2.71 16.58
C ASP A 57 0.85 1.89 15.71
N ASP A 58 2.14 2.13 15.90
CA ASP A 58 3.22 1.48 15.17
C ASP A 58 3.39 -0.02 15.50
N ASN A 59 2.76 -0.49 16.58
CA ASN A 59 2.86 -1.87 17.05
C ASN A 59 1.58 -2.69 16.80
N ILE A 60 0.63 -2.16 16.03
CA ILE A 60 -0.62 -2.85 15.76
C ILE A 60 -0.37 -4.17 15.01
N THR A 61 -0.98 -5.25 15.51
CA THR A 61 -0.91 -6.55 14.86
C THR A 61 -1.93 -6.65 13.72
N PRO A 62 -1.69 -7.48 12.68
CA PRO A 62 -2.60 -7.57 11.54
C PRO A 62 -4.05 -7.91 11.92
N ASP A 63 -4.26 -8.75 12.93
CA ASP A 63 -5.58 -9.12 13.45
C ASP A 63 -6.32 -7.94 14.08
N LYS A 64 -5.61 -7.02 14.73
CA LYS A 64 -6.17 -5.78 15.29
C LYS A 64 -6.36 -4.70 14.23
N TYR A 65 -5.48 -4.68 13.24
CA TYR A 65 -5.56 -3.75 12.12
C TYR A 65 -6.79 -4.05 11.24
N TRP A 66 -7.03 -5.31 10.90
CA TRP A 66 -8.13 -5.72 10.01
C TRP A 66 -9.46 -5.92 10.74
N THR A 67 -10.07 -4.82 11.14
CA THR A 67 -11.46 -4.83 11.62
C THR A 67 -12.44 -5.10 10.49
N SER A 68 -13.63 -5.64 10.81
CA SER A 68 -14.69 -5.88 9.82
C SER A 68 -15.03 -4.62 9.00
N GLU A 69 -15.04 -3.45 9.64
CA GLU A 69 -15.28 -2.16 8.98
C GLU A 69 -14.17 -1.81 7.97
N ARG A 70 -12.90 -1.96 8.36
CA ARG A 70 -11.76 -1.72 7.47
C ARG A 70 -11.75 -2.69 6.30
N ILE A 71 -12.09 -3.96 6.53
CA ILE A 71 -12.23 -4.97 5.47
C ILE A 71 -13.33 -4.58 4.49
N GLU A 72 -14.51 -4.17 4.97
CA GLU A 72 -15.63 -3.78 4.13
C GLU A 72 -15.29 -2.54 3.29
N ARG A 73 -14.72 -1.50 3.91
CA ARG A 73 -14.29 -0.27 3.23
C ARG A 73 -13.26 -0.56 2.14
N THR A 74 -12.24 -1.33 2.47
CA THR A 74 -11.18 -1.74 1.53
C THR A 74 -11.77 -2.53 0.36
N SER A 75 -12.66 -3.49 0.65
CA SER A 75 -13.35 -4.29 -0.37
C SER A 75 -14.20 -3.42 -1.30
N SER A 76 -14.90 -2.43 -0.76
CA SER A 76 -15.73 -1.50 -1.53
C SER A 76 -14.88 -0.61 -2.47
N GLN A 77 -13.77 -0.07 -1.97
CA GLN A 77 -12.83 0.73 -2.76
C GLN A 77 -12.20 -0.08 -3.90
N LEU A 78 -11.73 -1.31 -3.60
CA LEU A 78 -11.17 -2.20 -4.62
C LEU A 78 -12.20 -2.56 -5.69
N ARG A 79 -13.45 -2.86 -5.31
CA ARG A 79 -14.55 -3.06 -6.28
C ARG A 79 -14.84 -1.79 -7.10
N GLY A 80 -14.69 -0.61 -6.52
CA GLY A 80 -14.74 0.68 -7.23
C GLY A 80 -13.70 0.76 -8.34
N PHE A 81 -12.43 0.53 -8.00
CA PHE A 81 -11.34 0.54 -8.97
C PHE A 81 -11.50 -0.51 -10.07
N MET A 82 -11.94 -1.72 -9.72
CA MET A 82 -12.20 -2.79 -10.69
C MET A 82 -13.32 -2.44 -11.68
N ARG A 83 -14.32 -1.65 -11.26
CA ARG A 83 -15.36 -1.14 -12.17
C ARG A 83 -14.78 -0.11 -13.16
N GLN A 84 -13.90 0.78 -12.69
CA GLN A 84 -13.20 1.75 -13.55
C GLN A 84 -12.24 1.10 -14.56
N LEU A 85 -11.71 -0.09 -14.24
CA LEU A 85 -10.91 -0.88 -15.17
C LEU A 85 -11.74 -1.43 -16.33
N LYS A 86 -12.96 -1.90 -16.06
CA LYS A 86 -13.86 -2.51 -17.05
C LYS A 86 -14.52 -1.49 -17.99
N GLY A 87 -14.63 -0.22 -17.57
CA GLY A 87 -15.14 0.89 -18.38
C GLY A 87 -14.18 1.39 -19.45
#